data_AF-A0A954I6V9-F1
#
_entry.id   AF-A0A954I6V9-F1
#
_cell.length_a   1.000
_cell.length_b   1.000
_cell.length_c   1.000
_cell.angle_alpha   90.00
_cell.angle_beta   90.00
_cell.angle_gamma   90.00
#
_symmetry.space_group_name_H-M   'P 1'
#
loop_
_entity.id
_entity.type
_entity.pdbx_description
1 polymer ?
#
loop_
_entity_poly.entity_id
_entity_poly.type
_entity_poly.pdbx_seq_one_letter_code
_entity_poly.pdbx_strand_id
1 'polypeptide(L)'
;MSAVLDEPEAPMDSVPEPQTQLPDATVLEDKTPEWFRSRPVTVLLTILLGCWFVVLAARPLWHSDLWDHVDYGDLLLQQKAMFHSEPLLPLAQGVPMVNIPWLTQVGMSALIDRFGLSSIQFVFSSCITLSLALVVWRASTRARSGIAGLIALAICLLVGHVQLIVVRPQVVAVILNSIVLVWAFSRHRFRRIAWVGLPLLFAFWANCHGSFAVGLITIGISVAGRATDVYLRSRSPRLAIRDPQFIRGLLLLQLCAAAVLINPFGLAVYPEVFTVAGNPNVETMYEWEPLTLRDEQGQYALMGLLL
;
A
#
# COMPACT_ATOMS: atom_id res chain seq x y z
N MET A 1 -88.13 62.82 21.59
CA MET A 1 -88.21 62.13 22.89
C MET A 1 -87.60 60.75 22.72
N SER A 2 -86.71 60.38 23.65
CA SER A 2 -85.65 59.37 23.53
C SER A 2 -86.17 57.96 23.25
N ALA A 3 -85.66 57.32 22.19
CA ALA A 3 -85.85 55.89 21.94
C ALA A 3 -84.68 55.13 22.59
N VAL A 4 -85.03 54.20 23.48
CA VAL A 4 -84.14 53.26 24.17
C VAL A 4 -83.58 52.29 23.12
N LEU A 5 -82.26 52.17 23.04
CA LEU A 5 -81.57 51.16 22.24
C LEU A 5 -81.18 50.02 23.18
N ASP A 6 -81.76 48.83 22.98
CA ASP A 6 -81.35 47.60 23.65
C ASP A 6 -79.97 47.15 23.13
N GLU A 7 -79.08 46.74 24.05
CA GLU A 7 -77.75 46.23 23.74
C GLU A 7 -77.80 44.86 23.02
N PRO A 8 -76.98 44.64 21.98
CA PRO A 8 -76.88 43.32 21.36
C PRO A 8 -76.01 42.36 22.20
N GLU A 9 -76.50 41.12 22.36
CA GLU A 9 -75.83 40.00 23.03
C GLU A 9 -74.38 39.79 22.56
N ALA A 10 -73.49 39.54 23.53
CA ALA A 10 -72.08 39.24 23.28
C ALA A 10 -71.92 37.92 22.48
N PRO A 11 -71.05 37.86 21.46
CA PRO A 11 -70.82 36.64 20.70
C PRO A 11 -70.11 35.59 21.57
N MET A 12 -70.64 34.36 21.55
CA MET A 12 -70.02 33.18 22.15
C MET A 12 -68.56 33.03 21.69
N ASP A 13 -67.65 32.89 22.65
CA ASP A 13 -66.24 32.60 22.40
C ASP A 13 -66.08 31.36 21.50
N SER A 14 -65.45 31.56 20.34
CA SER A 14 -65.08 30.49 19.42
C SER A 14 -64.08 29.54 20.10
N VAL A 15 -64.46 28.27 20.24
CA VAL A 15 -63.55 27.21 20.70
C VAL A 15 -62.35 27.15 19.73
N PRO A 16 -61.10 27.34 20.19
CA PRO A 16 -59.95 27.31 19.30
C PRO A 16 -59.78 25.91 18.70
N GLU A 17 -59.69 25.85 17.36
CA GLU A 17 -59.37 24.62 16.63
C GLU A 17 -58.05 24.01 17.18
N PRO A 18 -57.95 22.68 17.34
CA PRO A 18 -56.73 22.05 17.78
C PRO A 18 -55.63 22.36 16.76
N GLN A 19 -54.64 23.16 17.15
CA GLN A 19 -53.44 23.37 16.36
C GLN A 19 -52.74 22.02 16.23
N THR A 20 -52.78 21.43 15.04
CA THR A 20 -52.01 20.23 14.71
C THR A 20 -50.53 20.57 14.84
N GLN A 21 -49.93 20.28 16.00
CA GLN A 21 -48.50 20.44 16.20
C GLN A 21 -47.80 19.55 15.18
N LEU A 22 -47.11 20.17 14.22
CA LEU A 22 -46.28 19.44 13.27
C LEU A 22 -45.24 18.65 14.08
N PRO A 23 -45.04 17.35 13.78
CA PRO A 23 -44.09 16.52 14.51
C PRO A 23 -42.68 17.14 14.45
N ASP A 24 -41.98 17.09 15.58
CA ASP A 24 -40.64 17.67 15.75
C ASP A 24 -39.66 17.14 14.69
N ALA A 25 -39.21 18.03 13.80
CA ALA A 25 -38.30 17.70 12.71
C ALA A 25 -36.93 17.20 13.19
N THR A 26 -36.58 17.44 14.46
CA THR A 26 -35.35 16.90 15.07
C THR A 26 -35.35 15.37 15.17
N VAL A 27 -36.51 14.70 15.02
CA VAL A 27 -36.61 13.24 14.89
C VAL A 27 -35.99 12.73 13.58
N LEU A 28 -35.93 13.57 12.54
CA LEU A 28 -35.34 13.25 11.23
C LEU A 28 -33.84 13.59 11.17
N GLU A 29 -33.28 14.23 12.19
CA GLU A 29 -31.85 14.49 12.24
C GLU A 29 -31.08 13.19 12.46
N ASP A 30 -30.17 12.90 11.54
CA ASP A 30 -29.27 11.75 11.63
C ASP A 30 -28.30 11.94 12.81
N LYS A 31 -28.66 11.30 13.94
CA LYS A 31 -27.86 11.27 15.17
C LYS A 31 -26.63 10.36 15.08
N THR A 32 -26.34 9.77 13.91
CA THR A 32 -25.12 8.97 13.76
C THR A 32 -23.89 9.87 13.98
N PRO A 33 -22.96 9.44 14.86
CA PRO A 33 -21.72 10.17 15.06
C PRO A 33 -20.98 10.33 13.74
N GLU A 34 -20.36 11.48 13.51
CA GLU A 34 -19.68 11.77 12.23
C GLU A 34 -18.61 10.74 11.85
N TRP A 35 -17.98 10.09 12.84
CA TRP A 35 -17.00 9.02 12.64
C TRP A 35 -17.62 7.68 12.18
N PHE A 36 -18.94 7.51 12.28
CA PHE A 36 -19.69 6.36 11.77
C PHE A 36 -20.26 6.60 10.37
N ARG A 37 -20.32 7.86 9.93
CA ARG A 37 -20.84 8.24 8.62
C ARG A 37 -19.92 7.73 7.52
N SER A 38 -20.33 6.65 6.85
CA SER A 38 -19.62 6.08 5.72
C SER A 38 -20.29 6.48 4.41
N ARG A 39 -19.50 6.92 3.43
CA ARG A 39 -20.02 7.14 2.07
C ARG A 39 -20.30 5.78 1.44
N PRO A 40 -21.34 5.62 0.59
CA PRO A 40 -21.62 4.36 -0.10
C PRO A 40 -20.40 3.80 -0.84
N VAL A 41 -19.58 4.67 -1.43
CA VAL A 41 -18.34 4.27 -2.11
C VAL A 41 -17.29 3.71 -1.14
N THR A 42 -17.20 4.23 0.09
CA THR A 42 -16.29 3.70 1.12
C THR A 42 -16.75 2.32 1.58
N VAL A 43 -18.06 2.12 1.73
CA VAL A 43 -18.65 0.81 2.04
C VAL A 43 -18.33 -0.19 0.92
N LEU A 44 -18.58 0.20 -0.35
CA LEU A 44 -18.26 -0.62 -1.51
C LEU A 44 -16.77 -0.99 -1.57
N LEU A 45 -15.85 -0.03 -1.40
CA LEU A 45 -14.41 -0.29 -1.37
C LEU A 45 -14.02 -1.27 -0.27
N THR A 46 -14.61 -1.12 0.92
CA THR A 46 -14.36 -2.02 2.05
C THR A 46 -14.84 -3.44 1.75
N ILE A 47 -16.03 -3.58 1.15
CA ILE A 47 -16.56 -4.87 0.70
C ILE A 47 -15.65 -5.48 -0.36
N LEU A 48 -15.24 -4.72 -1.39
CA LEU A 48 -14.37 -5.22 -2.46
C LEU A 48 -13.02 -5.70 -1.92
N LEU A 49 -12.39 -4.92 -1.02
CA LEU A 49 -11.15 -5.31 -0.35
C LEU A 49 -11.33 -6.55 0.53
N GLY A 50 -12.45 -6.64 1.27
CA GLY A 50 -12.78 -7.81 2.09
C GLY A 50 -13.02 -9.07 1.25
N CYS A 51 -13.74 -8.94 0.13
CA CYS A 51 -13.92 -10.03 -0.82
C CYS A 51 -12.58 -10.48 -1.42
N TRP A 52 -11.72 -9.53 -1.78
CA TRP A 52 -10.38 -9.85 -2.30
C TRP A 52 -9.53 -10.58 -1.26
N PHE A 53 -9.54 -10.12 0.00
CA PHE A 53 -8.90 -10.83 1.12
C PHE A 53 -9.37 -12.27 1.22
N VAL A 54 -10.69 -12.51 1.22
CA VAL A 54 -11.26 -13.86 1.32
C VAL A 54 -10.85 -14.73 0.13
N VAL A 55 -10.86 -14.17 -1.09
CA VAL A 55 -10.40 -14.87 -2.30
C VAL A 55 -8.94 -15.31 -2.14
N LEU A 56 -8.04 -14.41 -1.72
CA LEU A 56 -6.63 -14.75 -1.54
C LEU A 56 -6.43 -15.77 -0.40
N ALA A 57 -7.15 -15.61 0.72
CA ALA A 57 -6.99 -16.48 1.89
C ALA A 57 -7.50 -17.90 1.65
N ALA A 58 -8.47 -18.06 0.74
CA ALA A 58 -9.04 -19.36 0.37
C ALA A 58 -8.27 -20.08 -0.74
N ARG A 59 -7.28 -19.44 -1.37
CA ARG A 59 -6.51 -20.05 -2.46
C ARG A 59 -5.51 -21.08 -1.92
N PRO A 60 -5.38 -22.25 -2.56
CA PRO A 60 -4.35 -23.22 -2.17
C PRO A 60 -2.95 -22.64 -2.37
N LEU A 61 -1.99 -23.10 -1.58
CA LEU A 61 -0.57 -22.80 -1.77
C LEU A 61 -0.03 -23.76 -2.84
N TRP A 62 0.16 -23.27 -4.07
CA TRP A 62 0.42 -24.13 -5.24
C TRP A 62 1.73 -23.87 -5.97
N HIS A 63 2.40 -22.74 -5.70
CA HIS A 63 3.68 -22.45 -6.35
C HIS A 63 4.82 -23.21 -5.69
N SER A 64 5.71 -23.76 -6.52
CA SER A 64 6.82 -24.62 -6.07
C SER A 64 7.88 -23.85 -5.29
N ASP A 65 8.15 -22.59 -5.65
CA ASP A 65 9.20 -21.75 -5.04
C ASP A 65 8.86 -21.29 -3.62
N LEU A 66 7.60 -21.35 -3.20
CA LEU A 66 7.21 -21.09 -1.82
C LEU A 66 7.92 -22.03 -0.84
N TRP A 67 8.03 -23.31 -1.20
CA TRP A 67 8.60 -24.32 -0.31
C TRP A 67 10.11 -24.15 -0.15
N ASP A 68 10.81 -23.72 -1.21
CA ASP A 68 12.22 -23.34 -1.11
C ASP A 68 12.41 -22.25 -0.04
N HIS A 69 11.55 -21.23 -0.03
CA HIS A 69 11.59 -20.18 0.99
C HIS A 69 11.34 -20.68 2.42
N VAL A 70 10.45 -21.67 2.58
CA VAL A 70 10.20 -22.30 3.88
C VAL A 70 11.41 -23.11 4.32
N ASP A 71 11.98 -23.93 3.44
CA ASP A 71 13.14 -24.77 3.72
C ASP A 71 14.38 -23.93 4.09
N TYR A 72 14.61 -22.80 3.40
CA TYR A 72 15.65 -21.84 3.80
C TYR A 72 15.39 -21.27 5.21
N GLY A 73 14.12 -20.98 5.53
CA GLY A 73 13.71 -20.49 6.86
C GLY A 73 13.97 -21.52 7.96
N ASP A 74 13.58 -22.77 7.73
CA ASP A 74 13.81 -23.90 8.63
C ASP A 74 15.31 -24.07 8.90
N LEU A 75 16.11 -24.03 7.84
CA LEU A 75 17.56 -24.18 7.95
C LEU A 75 18.19 -23.05 8.78
N LEU A 76 17.77 -21.79 8.56
CA LEU A 76 18.23 -20.64 9.34
C LEU A 76 17.86 -20.76 10.82
N LEU A 77 16.64 -21.22 11.12
CA LEU A 77 16.19 -21.42 12.50
C LEU A 77 16.96 -22.55 13.20
N GLN A 78 17.27 -23.63 12.48
CA GLN A 78 18.04 -24.77 13.00
C GLN A 78 19.50 -24.41 13.23
N GLN A 79 20.17 -23.79 12.24
CA GLN A 79 21.60 -23.50 12.29
C GLN A 79 21.93 -22.23 13.09
N LYS A 80 20.97 -21.29 13.20
CA LYS A 80 21.16 -19.96 13.82
C LYS A 80 22.33 -19.18 13.23
N ALA A 81 22.63 -19.42 11.96
CA ALA A 81 23.73 -18.83 11.23
C ALA A 81 23.31 -18.55 9.79
N MET A 82 23.88 -17.51 9.18
CA MET A 82 23.72 -17.25 7.76
C MET A 82 24.55 -18.21 6.94
N PHE A 83 24.03 -18.61 5.78
CA PHE A 83 24.79 -19.32 4.76
C PHE A 83 25.36 -18.33 3.74
N HIS A 84 26.55 -18.66 3.23
CA HIS A 84 27.27 -17.88 2.20
C HIS A 84 27.30 -18.57 0.84
N SER A 85 26.76 -19.79 0.75
CA SER A 85 26.62 -20.57 -0.48
C SER A 85 25.28 -21.31 -0.46
N GLU A 86 24.82 -21.71 -1.64
CA GLU A 86 23.59 -22.49 -1.83
C GLU A 86 23.56 -23.75 -0.94
N PRO A 87 22.63 -23.83 0.04
CA PRO A 87 22.62 -24.91 1.02
C PRO A 87 21.68 -26.08 0.71
N LEU A 88 20.68 -25.92 -0.17
CA LEU A 88 19.64 -26.92 -0.40
C LEU A 88 19.86 -27.74 -1.67
N LEU A 89 20.45 -27.14 -2.72
CA LEU A 89 20.57 -27.78 -4.03
C LEU A 89 21.93 -28.48 -4.23
N PRO A 90 21.98 -29.83 -4.30
CA PRO A 90 23.25 -30.57 -4.43
C PRO A 90 24.05 -30.22 -5.69
N LEU A 91 23.35 -29.93 -6.79
CA LEU A 91 23.96 -29.56 -8.07
C LEU A 91 24.54 -28.13 -8.10
N ALA A 92 24.21 -27.31 -7.11
CA ALA A 92 24.69 -25.93 -6.96
C ALA A 92 25.61 -25.76 -5.74
N GLN A 93 26.12 -26.88 -5.20
CA GLN A 93 26.98 -26.84 -4.02
C GLN A 93 28.20 -25.93 -4.25
N GLY A 94 28.43 -25.01 -3.31
CA GLY A 94 29.54 -24.06 -3.35
C GLY A 94 29.28 -22.81 -4.20
N VAL A 95 28.13 -22.69 -4.87
CA VAL A 95 27.72 -21.45 -5.53
C VAL A 95 27.46 -20.38 -4.46
N PRO A 96 28.15 -19.22 -4.49
CA PRO A 96 27.92 -18.16 -3.52
C PRO A 96 26.47 -17.66 -3.56
N MET A 97 25.90 -17.39 -2.39
CA MET A 97 24.51 -16.93 -2.28
C MET A 97 24.40 -15.77 -1.30
N VAL A 98 23.75 -14.69 -1.74
CA VAL A 98 23.32 -13.58 -0.88
C VAL A 98 21.82 -13.73 -0.65
N ASN A 99 21.45 -14.32 0.48
CA ASN A 99 20.06 -14.58 0.80
C ASN A 99 19.35 -13.34 1.37
N ILE A 100 18.94 -12.43 0.48
CA ILE A 100 18.25 -11.18 0.88
C ILE A 100 16.97 -11.44 1.70
N PRO A 101 16.04 -12.34 1.31
CA PRO A 101 14.74 -12.47 1.97
C PRO A 101 14.75 -13.29 3.28
N TRP A 102 15.90 -13.47 3.92
CA TRP A 102 16.08 -14.34 5.09
C TRP A 102 15.05 -14.09 6.22
N LEU A 103 14.71 -12.83 6.50
CA LEU A 103 13.79 -12.51 7.60
C LEU A 103 12.37 -12.93 7.27
N THR A 104 11.97 -12.79 6.01
CA THR A 104 10.66 -13.27 5.54
C THR A 104 10.61 -14.79 5.55
N GLN A 105 11.70 -15.46 5.16
CA GLN A 105 11.80 -16.93 5.18
C GLN A 105 11.71 -17.48 6.61
N VAL A 106 12.48 -16.92 7.55
CA VAL A 106 12.38 -17.26 8.98
C VAL A 106 10.97 -17.00 9.52
N GLY A 107 10.36 -15.87 9.15
CA GLY A 107 8.98 -15.56 9.54
C GLY A 107 7.97 -16.56 8.98
N MET A 108 8.13 -16.99 7.72
CA MET A 108 7.28 -17.99 7.08
C MET A 108 7.36 -19.32 7.82
N SER A 109 8.56 -19.85 8.02
CA SER A 109 8.80 -21.10 8.75
C SER A 109 8.20 -21.04 10.18
N ALA A 110 8.53 -20.00 10.95
CA ALA A 110 8.04 -19.84 12.32
C ALA A 110 6.50 -19.74 12.41
N LEU A 111 5.85 -19.11 11.42
CA LEU A 111 4.40 -19.02 11.35
C LEU A 111 3.74 -20.38 11.04
N ILE A 112 4.32 -21.14 10.09
CA ILE A 112 3.86 -22.49 9.75
C ILE A 112 3.98 -23.40 10.97
N ASP A 113 5.13 -23.39 11.65
CA ASP A 113 5.37 -24.20 12.83
C ASP A 113 4.37 -23.91 13.96
N ARG A 114 4.02 -22.63 14.15
CA ARG A 114 3.18 -22.22 15.28
C ARG A 114 1.68 -22.30 15.00
N PHE A 115 1.26 -22.00 13.78
CA PHE A 115 -0.14 -21.77 13.42
C PHE A 115 -0.61 -22.55 12.20
N GLY A 116 0.27 -23.36 11.59
CA GLY A 116 0.00 -24.13 10.38
C GLY A 116 -0.02 -23.28 9.11
N LEU A 117 -0.27 -23.95 7.97
CA LEU A 117 -0.20 -23.35 6.63
C LEU A 117 -1.16 -22.16 6.42
N SER A 118 -2.30 -22.16 7.11
CA SER A 118 -3.29 -21.08 7.00
C SER A 118 -2.76 -19.74 7.50
N SER A 119 -1.72 -19.74 8.33
CA SER A 119 -1.05 -18.51 8.76
C SER A 119 -0.41 -17.75 7.59
N ILE A 120 0.19 -18.47 6.63
CA ILE A 120 0.80 -17.87 5.44
C ILE A 120 -0.27 -17.27 4.56
N GLN A 121 -1.37 -18.00 4.30
CA GLN A 121 -2.50 -17.49 3.53
C GLN A 121 -3.09 -16.23 4.17
N PHE A 122 -3.20 -16.19 5.51
CA PHE A 122 -3.69 -15.04 6.24
C PHE A 122 -2.75 -13.83 6.14
N VAL A 123 -1.45 -14.01 6.42
CA VAL A 123 -0.46 -12.93 6.37
C VAL A 123 -0.31 -12.39 4.96
N PHE A 124 -0.22 -13.27 3.97
CA PHE A 124 -0.17 -12.91 2.55
C PHE A 124 -1.36 -12.03 2.16
N SER A 125 -2.58 -12.54 2.40
CA SER A 125 -3.83 -11.86 2.07
C SER A 125 -3.94 -10.51 2.79
N SER A 126 -3.49 -10.45 4.05
CA SER A 126 -3.47 -9.22 4.84
C SER A 126 -2.53 -8.18 4.26
N CYS A 127 -1.30 -8.57 3.89
CA CYS A 127 -0.32 -7.67 3.29
C CYS A 127 -0.80 -7.11 1.95
N ILE A 128 -1.34 -7.95 1.06
CA ILE A 128 -1.86 -7.49 -0.24
C ILE A 128 -3.07 -6.58 -0.05
N THR A 129 -4.03 -6.97 0.80
CA THR A 129 -5.25 -6.19 1.04
C THR A 129 -4.92 -4.84 1.68
N LEU A 130 -4.01 -4.80 2.65
CA LEU A 130 -3.57 -3.56 3.29
C LEU A 130 -2.79 -2.66 2.32
N SER A 131 -1.98 -3.25 1.44
CA SER A 131 -1.30 -2.50 0.37
C SER A 131 -2.30 -1.81 -0.56
N LEU A 132 -3.29 -2.56 -1.04
CA LEU A 132 -4.36 -2.01 -1.87
C LEU A 132 -5.16 -0.93 -1.12
N ALA A 133 -5.51 -1.17 0.15
CA ALA A 133 -6.21 -0.22 0.98
C ALA A 133 -5.44 1.11 1.12
N LEU A 134 -4.13 1.06 1.32
CA LEU A 134 -3.27 2.25 1.40
C LEU A 134 -3.26 3.04 0.08
N VAL A 135 -3.12 2.36 -1.05
CA VAL A 135 -3.12 2.99 -2.39
C VAL A 135 -4.48 3.61 -2.69
N VAL A 136 -5.57 2.88 -2.46
CA VAL A 136 -6.95 3.34 -2.65
C VAL A 136 -7.24 4.55 -1.77
N TRP A 137 -6.91 4.47 -0.48
CA TRP A 137 -7.07 5.58 0.45
C TRP A 137 -6.29 6.81 -0.01
N ARG A 138 -5.05 6.62 -0.49
CA ARG A 138 -4.22 7.71 -0.98
C ARG A 138 -4.81 8.35 -2.24
N ALA A 139 -5.27 7.55 -3.19
CA ALA A 139 -5.91 8.03 -4.41
C ALA A 139 -7.19 8.81 -4.07
N SER A 140 -8.07 8.24 -3.24
CA SER A 140 -9.32 8.88 -2.83
C SER A 140 -9.12 10.19 -2.09
N THR A 141 -8.17 10.25 -1.15
CA THR A 141 -7.91 11.47 -0.38
C THR A 141 -7.22 12.54 -1.22
N ARG A 142 -6.34 12.15 -2.14
CA ARG A 142 -5.62 13.09 -3.00
C ARG A 142 -6.51 13.72 -4.07
N ALA A 143 -7.43 12.95 -4.63
CA ALA A 143 -8.43 13.40 -5.62
C ALA A 143 -9.72 13.92 -4.96
N ARG A 144 -9.90 13.74 -3.65
CA ARG A 144 -11.16 14.00 -2.92
C ARG A 144 -12.36 13.27 -3.53
N SER A 145 -12.14 12.10 -4.11
CA SER A 145 -13.14 11.32 -4.84
C SER A 145 -13.03 9.83 -4.53
N GLY A 146 -14.14 9.21 -4.11
CA GLY A 146 -14.18 7.76 -3.93
C GLY A 146 -14.01 6.99 -5.25
N ILE A 147 -14.45 7.59 -6.37
CA ILE A 147 -14.30 7.01 -7.72
C ILE A 147 -12.82 6.89 -8.08
N ALA A 148 -11.99 7.87 -7.71
CA ALA A 148 -10.54 7.75 -7.90
C ALA A 148 -9.94 6.57 -7.12
N GLY A 149 -10.52 6.24 -5.96
CA GLY A 149 -10.15 5.02 -5.22
C GLY A 149 -10.55 3.74 -5.95
N LEU A 150 -11.75 3.70 -6.52
CA LEU A 150 -12.22 2.57 -7.34
C LEU A 150 -11.36 2.37 -8.59
N ILE A 151 -11.01 3.46 -9.28
CA ILE A 151 -10.14 3.41 -10.46
C ILE A 151 -8.74 2.90 -10.06
N ALA A 152 -8.17 3.41 -8.96
CA ALA A 152 -6.88 2.94 -8.45
C ALA A 152 -6.92 1.45 -8.09
N LEU A 153 -7.98 0.99 -7.41
CA LEU A 153 -8.18 -0.43 -7.09
C LEU A 153 -8.24 -1.27 -8.37
N ALA A 154 -9.02 -0.85 -9.36
CA ALA A 154 -9.18 -1.54 -10.63
C ALA A 154 -7.85 -1.64 -11.38
N ILE A 155 -7.09 -0.54 -11.51
CA ILE A 155 -5.78 -0.56 -12.17
C ILE A 155 -4.81 -1.50 -11.44
N CYS A 156 -4.73 -1.44 -10.11
CA CYS A 156 -3.85 -2.32 -9.34
C CYS A 156 -4.21 -3.80 -9.53
N LEU A 157 -5.49 -4.15 -9.52
CA LEU A 157 -5.93 -5.52 -9.72
C LEU A 157 -5.72 -5.97 -11.17
N LEU A 158 -6.02 -5.14 -12.16
CA LEU A 158 -5.85 -5.47 -13.58
C LEU A 158 -4.37 -5.66 -13.95
N VAL A 159 -3.50 -4.76 -13.52
CA VAL A 159 -2.05 -4.86 -13.81
C VAL A 159 -1.41 -5.98 -13.01
N GLY A 160 -1.80 -6.17 -11.74
CA GLY A 160 -1.16 -7.11 -10.83
C GLY A 160 -1.84 -8.48 -10.70
N HIS A 161 -2.85 -8.81 -11.51
CA HIS A 161 -3.70 -9.99 -11.26
C HIS A 161 -2.94 -11.32 -11.20
N VAL A 162 -1.83 -11.46 -11.92
CA VAL A 162 -0.98 -12.67 -11.88
C VAL A 162 -0.07 -12.62 -10.66
N GLN A 163 0.62 -11.50 -10.43
CA GLN A 163 1.67 -11.40 -9.43
C GLN A 163 1.10 -11.31 -8.00
N LEU A 164 -0.10 -10.73 -7.83
CA LEU A 164 -0.74 -10.54 -6.53
C LEU A 164 -1.38 -11.81 -5.95
N ILE A 165 -1.41 -12.91 -6.71
CA ILE A 165 -1.95 -14.21 -6.25
C ILE A 165 -0.86 -15.23 -5.94
N VAL A 166 0.41 -14.91 -6.21
CA VAL A 166 1.57 -15.79 -5.98
C VAL A 166 2.17 -15.51 -4.61
N VAL A 167 2.21 -16.50 -3.73
CA VAL A 167 2.76 -16.35 -2.38
C VAL A 167 4.28 -16.39 -2.43
N ARG A 168 4.91 -15.21 -2.36
CA ARG A 168 6.36 -15.01 -2.32
C ARG A 168 6.78 -14.04 -1.20
N PRO A 169 8.06 -14.02 -0.80
CA PRO A 169 8.58 -13.02 0.14
C PRO A 169 8.35 -11.56 -0.30
N GLN A 170 8.22 -11.33 -1.60
CA GLN A 170 7.86 -10.05 -2.23
C GLN A 170 6.62 -9.39 -1.61
N VAL A 171 5.71 -10.13 -1.00
CA VAL A 171 4.45 -9.59 -0.45
C VAL A 171 4.67 -8.62 0.71
N VAL A 172 5.67 -8.89 1.56
CA VAL A 172 6.10 -7.93 2.58
C VAL A 172 6.60 -6.65 1.92
N ALA A 173 7.32 -6.76 0.80
CA ALA A 173 7.79 -5.59 0.08
C ALA A 173 6.66 -4.74 -0.53
N VAL A 174 5.56 -5.35 -0.98
CA VAL A 174 4.44 -4.63 -1.59
C VAL A 174 3.83 -3.64 -0.59
N ILE A 175 3.67 -4.03 0.68
CA ILE A 175 3.16 -3.14 1.72
C ILE A 175 4.17 -2.04 2.08
N LEU A 176 5.46 -2.37 2.19
CA LEU A 176 6.50 -1.39 2.48
C LEU A 176 6.58 -0.34 1.34
N ASN A 177 6.47 -0.77 0.09
CA ASN A 177 6.41 0.11 -1.07
C ASN A 177 5.15 0.99 -1.04
N SER A 178 4.00 0.45 -0.66
CA SER A 178 2.76 1.22 -0.54
C SER A 178 2.86 2.33 0.51
N ILE A 179 3.58 2.09 1.61
CA ILE A 179 3.88 3.12 2.63
C ILE A 179 4.80 4.20 2.04
N VAL A 180 5.83 3.83 1.27
CA VAL A 180 6.71 4.78 0.57
C VAL A 180 5.92 5.63 -0.43
N LEU A 181 5.00 5.03 -1.18
CA LEU A 181 4.11 5.76 -2.10
C LEU A 181 3.21 6.75 -1.35
N VAL A 182 2.57 6.31 -0.27
CA VAL A 182 1.76 7.18 0.59
C VAL A 182 2.58 8.38 1.09
N TRP A 183 3.82 8.14 1.53
CA TRP A 183 4.75 9.17 1.94
C TRP A 183 5.09 10.13 0.79
N ALA A 184 5.44 9.60 -0.38
CA ALA A 184 5.90 10.38 -1.54
C ALA A 184 4.83 11.39 -1.99
N PHE A 185 3.56 11.00 -1.93
CA PHE A 185 2.45 11.88 -2.29
C PHE A 185 1.97 12.77 -1.14
N SER A 186 2.47 12.62 0.09
CA SER A 186 2.01 13.35 1.28
C SER A 186 2.37 14.83 1.26
N ARG A 187 1.41 15.69 1.66
CA ARG A 187 1.66 17.13 1.87
C ARG A 187 2.63 17.40 3.01
N HIS A 188 2.70 16.47 3.98
CA HIS A 188 3.55 16.58 5.17
C HIS A 188 4.64 15.50 5.17
N ARG A 189 5.25 15.23 4.02
CA ARG A 189 6.25 14.16 3.84
C ARG A 189 7.50 14.28 4.73
N PHE A 190 7.84 15.47 5.23
CA PHE A 190 9.04 15.68 6.08
C PHE A 190 8.74 15.87 7.58
N ARG A 191 7.67 15.26 8.09
CA ARG A 191 7.42 15.20 9.54
C ARG A 191 8.56 14.48 10.25
N ARG A 192 8.77 14.76 11.54
CA ARG A 192 9.81 14.11 12.37
C ARG A 192 9.78 12.58 12.25
N ILE A 193 8.60 11.98 12.21
CA ILE A 193 8.43 10.54 12.06
C ILE A 193 9.01 9.99 10.76
N ALA A 194 9.04 10.76 9.66
CA ALA A 194 9.59 10.28 8.38
C ALA A 194 11.11 10.09 8.44
N TRP A 195 11.81 10.91 9.23
CA TRP A 195 13.27 10.85 9.38
C TRP A 195 13.77 9.63 10.15
N VAL A 196 12.89 8.97 10.91
CA VAL A 196 13.20 7.74 11.64
C VAL A 196 12.48 6.56 11.00
N GLY A 197 11.19 6.72 10.72
CA GLY A 197 10.34 5.67 10.20
C GLY A 197 10.76 5.16 8.83
N LEU A 198 11.19 6.03 7.90
CA LEU A 198 11.62 5.56 6.58
C LEU A 198 12.96 4.82 6.65
N PRO A 199 14.03 5.33 7.29
CA PRO A 199 15.25 4.55 7.46
C PRO A 199 15.01 3.20 8.14
N LEU A 200 14.22 3.14 9.22
CA LEU A 200 13.86 1.87 9.86
C LEU A 200 13.09 0.93 8.92
N LEU A 201 12.18 1.49 8.10
CA LEU A 201 11.47 0.73 7.08
C LEU A 201 12.42 0.13 6.06
N PHE A 202 13.44 0.87 5.58
CA PHE A 202 14.43 0.35 4.62
C PHE A 202 15.40 -0.65 5.22
N ALA A 203 15.81 -0.46 6.48
CA ALA A 203 16.57 -1.45 7.22
C ALA A 203 15.80 -2.78 7.32
N PHE A 204 14.51 -2.72 7.69
CA PHE A 204 13.66 -3.90 7.72
C PHE A 204 13.48 -4.50 6.32
N TRP A 205 13.18 -3.69 5.30
CA TRP A 205 12.94 -4.14 3.93
C TRP A 205 14.14 -4.88 3.35
N ALA A 206 15.36 -4.40 3.58
CA ALA A 206 16.60 -5.02 3.09
C ALA A 206 16.83 -6.46 3.62
N ASN A 207 16.13 -6.85 4.69
CA ASN A 207 16.16 -8.21 5.24
C ASN A 207 14.95 -9.05 4.80
N CYS A 208 13.92 -8.41 4.21
CA CYS A 208 12.70 -9.08 3.79
C CYS A 208 12.67 -9.39 2.30
N HIS A 209 13.21 -8.51 1.44
CA HIS A 209 13.17 -8.68 -0.02
C HIS A 209 14.08 -7.69 -0.77
N GLY A 210 14.65 -8.11 -1.90
CA GLY A 210 15.55 -7.28 -2.75
C GLY A 210 14.88 -6.07 -3.41
N SER A 211 13.56 -6.01 -3.44
CA SER A 211 12.83 -4.87 -4.03
C SER A 211 12.88 -3.58 -3.19
N PHE A 212 13.65 -3.52 -2.10
CA PHE A 212 13.99 -2.25 -1.44
C PHE A 212 14.56 -1.23 -2.45
N ALA A 213 15.23 -1.69 -3.51
CA ALA A 213 15.71 -0.84 -4.59
C ALA A 213 14.58 -0.04 -5.25
N VAL A 214 13.39 -0.64 -5.44
CA VAL A 214 12.21 0.04 -5.99
C VAL A 214 11.75 1.18 -5.06
N GLY A 215 11.84 0.98 -3.74
CA GLY A 215 11.58 2.02 -2.76
C GLY A 215 12.57 3.19 -2.89
N LEU A 216 13.87 2.91 -3.02
CA LEU A 216 14.90 3.95 -3.21
C LEU A 216 14.67 4.71 -4.52
N ILE A 217 14.35 4.00 -5.62
CA ILE A 217 14.00 4.60 -6.90
C ILE A 217 12.78 5.51 -6.76
N THR A 218 11.74 5.08 -6.03
CA THR A 218 10.52 5.87 -5.78
C THR A 218 10.85 7.18 -5.05
N ILE A 219 11.70 7.13 -4.02
CA ILE A 219 12.18 8.34 -3.34
C ILE A 219 12.99 9.22 -4.30
N GLY A 220 13.90 8.62 -5.09
CA GLY A 220 14.71 9.32 -6.09
C GLY A 220 13.86 10.06 -7.13
N ILE A 221 12.83 9.40 -7.69
CA ILE A 221 11.88 10.00 -8.63
C ILE A 221 11.12 11.16 -7.97
N SER A 222 10.70 11.01 -6.71
CA SER A 222 10.05 12.09 -5.96
C SER A 222 10.97 13.32 -5.77
N VAL A 223 12.25 13.08 -5.48
CA VAL A 223 13.28 14.13 -5.35
C VAL A 223 13.53 14.82 -6.70
N ALA A 224 13.72 14.04 -7.77
CA ALA A 224 13.91 14.55 -9.12
C ALA A 224 12.70 15.36 -9.59
N GLY A 225 11.48 14.85 -9.37
CA GLY A 225 10.24 15.56 -9.68
C GLY A 225 10.16 16.92 -9.00
N ARG A 226 10.57 17.02 -7.72
CA ARG A 226 10.63 18.31 -7.01
C ARG A 226 11.65 19.28 -7.63
N ALA A 227 12.84 18.80 -7.98
CA ALA A 227 13.84 19.64 -8.64
C ALA A 227 13.32 20.15 -10.00
N THR A 228 12.69 19.26 -10.78
CA THR A 228 12.06 19.60 -12.07
C THR A 228 10.95 20.63 -11.90
N ASP A 229 10.05 20.47 -10.93
CA ASP A 229 8.98 21.44 -10.64
C ASP A 229 9.53 22.84 -10.36
N VAL A 230 10.57 22.93 -9.52
CA VAL A 230 11.21 24.21 -9.16
C VAL A 230 11.94 24.79 -10.37
N TYR A 231 12.64 23.96 -11.14
CA TYR A 231 13.33 24.39 -12.36
C TYR A 231 12.34 24.92 -13.40
N LEU A 232 11.24 24.22 -13.68
CA LEU A 232 10.26 24.64 -14.69
C LEU A 232 9.60 25.98 -14.34
N ARG A 233 9.38 26.24 -13.05
CA ARG A 233 8.79 27.49 -12.56
C ARG A 233 9.77 28.65 -12.49
N SER A 234 11.02 28.39 -12.10
CA SER A 234 12.02 29.44 -11.86
C SER A 234 13.00 29.65 -13.02
N ARG A 235 13.07 28.68 -13.95
CA ARG A 235 14.09 28.56 -15.00
C ARG A 235 15.54 28.64 -14.49
N SER A 236 15.76 28.35 -13.21
CA SER A 236 17.07 28.45 -12.56
C SER A 236 17.48 27.10 -11.94
N PRO A 237 18.54 26.45 -12.43
CA PRO A 237 19.03 25.21 -11.83
C PRO A 237 19.55 25.44 -10.40
N ARG A 238 20.11 26.64 -10.13
CA ARG A 238 20.59 27.02 -8.79
C ARG A 238 19.48 27.04 -7.76
N LEU A 239 18.27 27.49 -8.13
CA LEU A 239 17.12 27.49 -7.24
C LEU A 239 16.56 26.08 -7.05
N ALA A 240 16.59 25.23 -8.08
CA ALA A 240 16.16 23.84 -7.97
C ALA A 240 17.00 23.03 -6.98
N ILE A 241 18.34 23.10 -7.08
CA ILE A 241 19.24 22.35 -6.17
C ILE A 241 19.29 22.91 -4.75
N ARG A 242 18.91 24.18 -4.56
CA ARG A 242 18.85 24.83 -3.24
C ARG A 242 17.46 24.76 -2.61
N ASP A 243 16.48 24.15 -3.28
CA ASP A 243 15.14 24.00 -2.73
C ASP A 243 15.19 23.15 -1.44
N PRO A 244 14.63 23.64 -0.31
CA PRO A 244 14.69 22.90 0.94
C PRO A 244 14.04 21.52 0.88
N GLN A 245 13.03 21.33 0.02
CA GLN A 245 12.38 20.02 -0.11
C GLN A 245 13.21 19.05 -0.94
N PHE A 246 13.92 19.55 -1.96
CA PHE A 246 14.92 18.77 -2.69
C PHE A 246 16.01 18.27 -1.74
N ILE A 247 16.62 19.18 -0.97
CA ILE A 247 17.71 18.84 -0.02
C ILE A 247 17.22 17.82 1.02
N ARG A 248 16.05 18.06 1.64
CA ARG A 248 15.49 17.12 2.63
C ARG A 248 15.20 15.75 2.03
N GLY A 249 14.68 15.70 0.80
CA GLY A 249 14.42 14.45 0.11
C GLY A 249 15.70 13.71 -0.26
N LEU A 250 16.75 14.43 -0.70
CA LEU A 250 18.06 13.85 -0.99
C LEU A 250 18.72 13.28 0.27
N LEU A 251 18.68 14.01 1.38
CA LEU A 251 19.19 13.52 2.67
C LEU A 251 18.42 12.26 3.13
N LEU A 252 17.10 12.25 2.98
CA LEU A 252 16.30 11.09 3.35
C LEU A 252 16.59 9.88 2.45
N LEU A 253 16.79 10.09 1.15
CA LEU A 253 17.23 9.04 0.23
C LEU A 253 18.57 8.44 0.67
N GLN A 254 19.55 9.28 1.03
CA GLN A 254 20.85 8.84 1.53
C GLN A 254 20.73 8.08 2.85
N LEU A 255 19.89 8.54 3.79
CA LEU A 255 19.64 7.85 5.05
C LEU A 255 18.98 6.48 4.83
N CYS A 256 17.99 6.39 3.93
CA CYS A 256 17.35 5.13 3.57
C CYS A 256 18.34 4.17 2.89
N ALA A 257 19.19 4.66 1.99
CA ALA A 257 20.22 3.86 1.35
C ALA A 257 21.26 3.37 2.38
N ALA A 258 21.71 4.23 3.30
CA ALA A 258 22.58 3.79 4.38
C ALA A 258 21.91 2.76 5.31
N ALA A 259 20.62 2.91 5.58
CA ALA A 259 19.87 1.98 6.43
C ALA A 259 19.74 0.57 5.83
N VAL A 260 19.74 0.44 4.50
CA VAL A 260 19.78 -0.88 3.82
C VAL A 260 20.99 -1.70 4.26
N LEU A 261 22.10 -1.07 4.64
CA LEU A 261 23.31 -1.75 5.12
C LEU A 261 23.12 -2.47 6.47
N ILE A 262 22.00 -2.23 7.16
CA ILE A 262 21.62 -2.96 8.38
C ILE A 262 21.03 -4.31 7.96
N ASN A 263 21.90 -5.17 7.41
CA ASN A 263 21.60 -6.54 7.03
C ASN A 263 22.89 -7.40 7.15
N PRO A 264 22.79 -8.73 7.26
CA PRO A 264 23.94 -9.61 7.48
C PRO A 264 24.96 -9.64 6.33
N PHE A 265 24.57 -9.24 5.13
CA PHE A 265 25.41 -9.22 3.93
C PHE A 265 25.95 -7.81 3.59
N GLY A 266 25.59 -6.79 4.39
CA GLY A 266 26.08 -5.42 4.26
C GLY A 266 25.89 -4.84 2.85
N LEU A 267 27.00 -4.50 2.18
CA LEU A 267 27.01 -3.91 0.84
C LEU A 267 26.64 -4.91 -0.27
N ALA A 268 26.77 -6.22 -0.04
CA ALA A 268 26.57 -7.23 -1.09
C ALA A 268 25.13 -7.30 -1.61
N VAL A 269 24.15 -6.83 -0.82
CA VAL A 269 22.73 -6.79 -1.25
C VAL A 269 22.48 -5.85 -2.43
N TYR A 270 23.31 -4.82 -2.62
CA TYR A 270 23.11 -3.87 -3.72
C TYR A 270 23.38 -4.46 -5.11
N PRO A 271 24.55 -5.05 -5.39
CA PRO A 271 24.79 -5.71 -6.66
C PRO A 271 23.88 -6.93 -6.85
N GLU A 272 23.51 -7.63 -5.77
CA GLU A 272 22.62 -8.80 -5.84
C GLU A 272 21.24 -8.49 -6.42
N VAL A 273 20.69 -7.28 -6.23
CA VAL A 273 19.42 -6.92 -6.88
C VAL A 273 19.51 -6.95 -8.41
N PHE A 274 20.70 -6.77 -8.97
CA PHE A 274 20.94 -6.77 -10.42
C PHE A 274 21.33 -8.15 -10.98
N THR A 275 21.70 -9.12 -10.13
CA THR A 275 22.09 -10.47 -10.59
C THR A 275 20.91 -11.20 -11.20
N VAL A 276 19.71 -11.04 -10.63
CA VAL A 276 18.47 -11.63 -11.14
C VAL A 276 18.15 -11.12 -12.54
N ALA A 277 18.23 -9.81 -12.78
CA ALA A 277 17.90 -9.21 -14.08
C ALA A 277 18.88 -9.62 -15.19
N GLY A 278 20.11 -10.01 -14.85
CA GLY A 278 21.13 -10.46 -15.80
C GLY A 278 21.28 -11.98 -15.91
N ASN A 279 20.41 -12.76 -15.26
CA ASN A 279 20.54 -14.22 -15.23
C ASN A 279 19.89 -14.85 -16.48
N PRO A 280 20.63 -15.63 -17.30
CA PRO A 280 20.07 -16.29 -18.49
C PRO A 280 18.88 -17.20 -18.20
N ASN A 281 18.79 -17.77 -16.98
CA ASN A 281 17.65 -18.61 -16.60
C ASN A 281 16.35 -17.79 -16.52
N VAL A 282 16.44 -16.50 -16.17
CA VAL A 282 15.28 -15.61 -16.07
C VAL A 282 14.70 -15.30 -17.45
N GLU A 283 15.51 -15.26 -18.50
CA GLU A 283 15.04 -15.07 -19.89
C GLU A 283 14.12 -16.22 -20.35
N THR A 284 14.24 -17.40 -19.75
CA THR A 284 13.41 -18.56 -20.09
C THR A 284 12.10 -18.64 -19.30
N MET A 285 11.90 -17.74 -18.34
CA MET A 285 10.72 -17.73 -17.47
C MET A 285 9.70 -16.71 -17.99
N TYR A 286 8.54 -17.20 -18.42
CA TYR A 286 7.48 -16.36 -18.99
C TYR A 286 7.03 -15.20 -18.07
N GLU A 287 7.12 -15.38 -16.75
CA GLU A 287 6.72 -14.38 -15.76
C GLU A 287 7.66 -13.15 -15.70
N TRP A 288 8.85 -13.25 -16.31
CA TRP A 288 9.86 -12.20 -16.37
C TRP A 288 9.96 -11.54 -17.75
N GLU A 289 9.09 -11.92 -18.69
CA GLU A 289 9.00 -11.25 -19.97
C GLU A 289 8.66 -9.76 -19.80
N PRO A 290 9.23 -8.89 -20.65
CA PRO A 290 8.96 -7.47 -20.58
C PRO A 290 7.47 -7.21 -20.79
N LEU A 291 6.91 -6.28 -20.01
CA LEU A 291 5.54 -5.86 -20.19
C LEU A 291 5.38 -5.14 -21.54
N THR A 292 4.73 -5.77 -22.51
CA THR A 292 4.51 -5.17 -23.84
C THR A 292 3.06 -4.74 -24.04
N LEU A 293 2.81 -3.86 -25.02
CA LEU A 293 1.44 -3.48 -25.40
C LEU A 293 0.66 -4.61 -26.11
N ARG A 294 1.33 -5.73 -26.41
CA ARG A 294 0.67 -6.94 -26.95
C ARG A 294 0.00 -7.75 -25.85
N ASP A 295 0.43 -7.56 -24.60
CA ASP A 295 -0.08 -8.30 -23.44
C ASP A 295 -1.19 -7.51 -22.75
N GLU A 296 -2.18 -8.22 -22.20
CA GLU A 296 -3.30 -7.59 -21.50
C GLU A 296 -2.82 -6.72 -20.33
N GLN A 297 -1.85 -7.19 -19.55
CA GLN A 297 -1.26 -6.42 -18.44
C GLN A 297 -0.63 -5.11 -18.92
N GLY A 298 0.02 -5.10 -20.09
CA GLY A 298 0.64 -3.90 -20.64
C GLY A 298 -0.38 -2.89 -21.17
N GLN A 299 -1.49 -3.38 -21.73
CA GLN A 299 -2.62 -2.54 -22.12
C GLN A 299 -3.27 -1.88 -20.89
N TYR A 300 -3.46 -2.64 -19.80
CA TYR A 300 -3.98 -2.10 -18.53
C TYR A 300 -3.03 -1.07 -17.90
N ALA A 301 -1.72 -1.31 -17.96
CA ALA A 301 -0.73 -0.36 -17.47
C ALA A 301 -0.76 0.95 -18.27
N LEU A 302 -0.84 0.87 -19.61
CA LEU A 302 -0.99 2.05 -20.47
C LEU A 302 -2.29 2.80 -20.16
N MET A 303 -3.41 2.10 -20.01
CA MET A 303 -4.68 2.70 -19.63
C MET A 303 -4.56 3.46 -18.30
N GLY A 304 -3.87 2.89 -17.31
CA GLY A 304 -3.63 3.54 -16.03
C GLY A 304 -2.76 4.80 -16.12
N LEU A 305 -1.85 4.90 -17.09
CA LEU A 305 -1.03 6.10 -17.33
C LEU A 305 -1.80 7.24 -18.04
N LEU A 306 -2.88 6.90 -18.75
CA LEU A 306 -3.67 7.87 -19.54
C LEU A 306 -4.85 8.48 -18.76
N LEU A 307 -5.18 7.95 -17.58
CA LEU A 307 -6.25 8.39 -16.68
C LEU A 307 -5.78 9.44 -15.66
#